data_AF-A0A935XTD7-F1
#
_entry.id   AF-A0A935XTD7-F1
#
_cell.length_a   1.000
_cell.length_b   1.000
_cell.length_c   1.000
_cell.angle_alpha   90.00
_cell.angle_beta   90.00
_cell.angle_gamma   90.00
#
_symmetry.space_group_name_H-M   'P 1'
#
loop_
_entity.id
_entity.type
_entity.pdbx_description
1 polymer ?
#
loop_
_entity_poly.entity_id
_entity_poly.type
_entity_poly.pdbx_seq_one_letter_code
_entity_poly.pdbx_strand_id
1 'polypeptide(L)'
;MDTLPVTEARMQAEIEALRAQHPETQDLYREVCVLLFFSYGLTPTANKLYQLVRRGSMSAPAEALARFWETLREKSRVRIEHPDLPQQLQGAAGEMVSALWQQAQAAAQDSLVQLRDEARAAVMAAEGLAQSAGARADAAEAALGTARDELRATGEKLTELQSELARAQGEVTAQQRQVDAAAVQRQELQAALNAAQESFTRELEQQRAAARVAEERHAGEMKRVLLDVDRERGNAGKLQKEVEQMRRETAGQAEAQRRELLARQQQLDALRQRNGELEGRAAELLGQRDLQARELDSMRQRMVAAAPRRASSARTAQRSPAKKASKPAP
;
A
#
# COMPACT_ATOMS: atom_id res chain seq x y z
N MET A 1 -36.85 -80.79 -24.39
CA MET A 1 -37.15 -82.19 -24.04
C MET A 1 -38.42 -82.30 -23.17
N ASP A 2 -39.32 -81.30 -23.16
CA ASP A 2 -40.53 -81.29 -22.29
C ASP A 2 -41.85 -81.59 -23.02
N THR A 3 -41.79 -82.01 -24.30
CA THR A 3 -43.00 -82.21 -25.12
C THR A 3 -43.64 -83.58 -24.97
N LEU A 4 -42.89 -84.59 -24.50
CA LEU A 4 -43.34 -85.98 -24.36
C LEU A 4 -44.39 -86.21 -23.24
N PRO A 5 -44.25 -85.67 -22.01
CA PRO A 5 -45.26 -85.92 -20.96
C PRO A 5 -46.59 -85.19 -21.24
N VAL A 6 -46.54 -84.03 -21.89
CA VAL A 6 -47.72 -83.25 -22.28
C VAL A 6 -48.51 -83.95 -23.39
N THR A 7 -47.81 -84.64 -24.31
CA THR A 7 -48.46 -85.41 -25.38
C THR A 7 -49.12 -86.69 -24.85
N GLU A 8 -48.55 -87.38 -23.87
CA GLU A 8 -49.19 -88.56 -23.26
C GLU A 8 -50.45 -88.22 -22.46
N ALA A 9 -50.44 -87.13 -21.68
CA ALA A 9 -51.61 -86.70 -20.91
C ALA A 9 -52.77 -86.26 -21.82
N ARG A 10 -52.45 -85.56 -22.91
CA ARG A 10 -53.43 -85.15 -23.92
C ARG A 10 -54.01 -86.35 -24.69
N MET A 11 -53.16 -87.32 -25.03
CA MET A 11 -53.58 -88.57 -25.67
C MET A 11 -54.56 -89.34 -24.79
N GLN A 12 -54.31 -89.41 -23.48
CA GLN A 12 -55.24 -90.07 -22.55
C GLN A 12 -56.59 -89.35 -22.46
N ALA A 13 -56.60 -88.01 -22.40
CA ALA A 13 -57.84 -87.23 -22.37
C ALA A 13 -58.68 -87.39 -23.66
N GLU A 14 -58.04 -87.45 -24.82
CA GLU A 14 -58.73 -87.69 -26.10
C GLU A 14 -59.29 -89.12 -26.20
N ILE A 15 -58.58 -90.11 -25.64
CA ILE A 15 -59.07 -91.49 -25.53
C ILE A 15 -60.26 -91.59 -24.56
N GLU A 16 -60.26 -90.85 -23.46
CA GLU A 16 -61.40 -90.77 -22.54
C GLU A 16 -62.62 -90.10 -23.20
N ALA A 17 -62.42 -89.07 -24.01
CA ALA A 17 -63.49 -88.47 -24.81
C ALA A 17 -64.06 -89.45 -25.84
N LEU A 18 -63.22 -90.23 -26.53
CA LEU A 18 -63.66 -91.29 -27.44
C LEU A 18 -64.45 -92.39 -26.71
N ARG A 19 -64.08 -92.70 -25.47
CA ARG A 19 -64.80 -93.66 -24.62
C ARG A 19 -66.22 -93.21 -24.27
N ALA A 20 -66.45 -91.91 -24.16
CA ALA A 20 -67.78 -91.35 -23.93
C ALA A 20 -68.66 -91.37 -25.19
N GLN A 21 -68.05 -91.27 -26.37
CA GLN A 21 -68.75 -91.20 -27.66
C GLN A 21 -69.04 -92.58 -28.28
N HIS A 22 -68.19 -93.58 -28.01
CA HIS A 22 -68.32 -94.93 -28.57
C HIS A 22 -68.59 -95.95 -27.45
N PRO A 23 -69.87 -96.30 -27.18
CA PRO A 23 -70.22 -97.26 -26.14
C PRO A 23 -69.81 -98.71 -26.52
N GLU A 24 -69.70 -99.01 -27.82
CA GLU A 24 -69.29 -100.31 -28.33
C GLU A 24 -67.76 -100.48 -28.28
N THR A 25 -67.32 -101.65 -27.79
CA THR A 25 -65.90 -101.90 -27.50
C THR A 25 -65.05 -102.02 -28.77
N GLN A 26 -65.60 -102.57 -29.87
CA GLN A 26 -64.85 -102.76 -31.13
C GLN A 26 -64.58 -101.42 -31.83
N ASP A 27 -65.58 -100.54 -31.89
CA ASP A 27 -65.45 -99.21 -32.49
C ASP A 27 -64.49 -98.33 -31.70
N LEU A 28 -64.52 -98.41 -30.37
CA LEU A 28 -63.56 -97.70 -29.53
C LEU A 28 -62.12 -98.13 -29.81
N TYR A 29 -61.85 -99.44 -29.99
CA TYR A 29 -60.49 -99.90 -30.34
C TYR A 29 -60.05 -99.41 -31.73
N ARG A 30 -60.96 -99.32 -32.70
CA ARG A 30 -60.66 -98.82 -34.04
C ARG A 30 -60.30 -97.33 -34.03
N GLU A 31 -61.09 -96.50 -33.35
CA GLU A 31 -60.83 -95.05 -33.28
C GLU A 31 -59.53 -94.75 -32.52
N VAL A 32 -59.21 -95.53 -31.48
CA VAL A 32 -57.92 -95.40 -30.78
C VAL A 32 -56.75 -95.80 -31.68
N CYS A 33 -56.89 -96.80 -32.56
CA CYS A 33 -55.86 -97.11 -33.58
C CYS A 33 -55.64 -95.95 -34.55
N VAL A 34 -56.72 -95.30 -35.00
CA VAL A 34 -56.66 -94.13 -35.90
C VAL A 34 -55.96 -92.97 -35.21
N LEU A 35 -56.34 -92.65 -33.98
CA LEU A 35 -55.75 -91.56 -33.20
C LEU A 35 -54.25 -91.78 -32.96
N LEU A 36 -53.84 -92.97 -32.53
CA LEU A 36 -52.43 -93.29 -32.30
C LEU A 36 -51.61 -93.14 -33.58
N PHE A 37 -52.10 -93.69 -34.69
CA PHE A 37 -51.35 -93.74 -35.94
C PHE A 37 -51.29 -92.39 -36.65
N PHE A 38 -52.41 -91.68 -36.79
CA PHE A 38 -52.48 -90.44 -37.58
C PHE A 38 -52.18 -89.18 -36.78
N SER A 39 -52.62 -89.09 -35.53
CA SER A 39 -52.44 -87.86 -34.74
C SER A 39 -51.12 -87.85 -33.98
N TYR A 40 -50.65 -89.02 -33.53
CA TYR A 40 -49.45 -89.14 -32.70
C TYR A 40 -48.28 -89.85 -33.39
N GLY A 41 -48.46 -90.41 -34.58
CA GLY A 41 -47.41 -91.11 -35.32
C GLY A 41 -46.90 -92.38 -34.64
N LEU A 42 -47.68 -92.95 -33.70
CA LEU A 42 -47.31 -94.15 -32.95
C LEU A 42 -47.95 -95.38 -33.60
N THR A 43 -47.16 -96.45 -33.79
CA THR A 43 -47.70 -97.72 -34.28
C THR A 43 -48.56 -98.39 -33.21
N PRO A 44 -49.88 -98.56 -33.44
CA PRO A 44 -50.74 -99.21 -32.46
C PRO A 44 -50.28 -100.66 -32.27
N THR A 45 -50.17 -101.10 -31.00
CA THR A 45 -49.86 -102.49 -30.62
C THR A 45 -50.96 -103.02 -29.71
N ALA A 46 -51.23 -104.33 -29.76
CA ALA A 46 -52.33 -104.94 -28.99
C ALA A 46 -52.22 -104.66 -27.48
N ASN A 47 -51.00 -104.68 -26.94
CA ASN A 47 -50.74 -104.38 -25.53
C ASN A 47 -51.01 -102.91 -25.18
N LYS A 48 -50.58 -101.96 -26.03
CA LYS A 48 -50.81 -100.53 -25.80
C LYS A 48 -52.30 -100.17 -25.91
N LEU A 49 -53.01 -100.76 -26.86
CA LEU A 49 -54.46 -100.60 -27.01
C LEU A 49 -55.22 -101.11 -25.78
N TYR A 50 -54.84 -102.29 -25.28
CA TYR A 50 -55.43 -102.87 -24.07
C TYR A 50 -55.21 -101.98 -22.84
N GLN A 51 -53.99 -101.46 -22.66
CA GLN A 51 -53.63 -100.59 -21.53
C GLN A 51 -54.40 -99.27 -21.50
N LEU A 52 -54.77 -98.74 -22.68
CA LEU A 52 -55.47 -97.48 -22.85
C LEU A 52 -57.00 -97.62 -22.77
N VAL A 53 -57.58 -98.65 -23.38
CA VAL A 53 -59.05 -98.82 -23.45
C VAL A 53 -59.63 -99.61 -22.27
N ARG A 54 -58.85 -100.54 -21.69
CA ARG A 54 -59.21 -101.37 -20.51
C ARG A 54 -60.66 -101.89 -20.50
N ARG A 55 -61.17 -102.34 -21.66
CA ARG A 55 -62.52 -102.93 -21.84
C ARG A 55 -62.47 -104.11 -22.80
N GLY A 56 -63.32 -105.11 -22.58
CA GLY A 56 -63.46 -106.29 -23.44
C GLY A 56 -62.56 -107.47 -23.08
N SER A 57 -62.69 -108.55 -23.85
CA SER A 57 -61.89 -109.77 -23.71
C SER A 57 -60.44 -109.56 -24.18
N MET A 58 -59.54 -110.45 -23.75
CA MET A 58 -58.11 -110.38 -24.06
C MET A 58 -57.79 -110.43 -25.58
N SER A 59 -58.70 -110.96 -26.41
CA SER A 59 -58.53 -111.09 -27.87
C SER A 59 -59.02 -109.87 -28.67
N ALA A 60 -59.85 -108.99 -28.10
CA ALA A 60 -60.46 -107.86 -28.81
C ALA A 60 -59.45 -106.81 -29.36
N PRO A 61 -58.37 -106.45 -28.64
CA PRO A 61 -57.38 -105.48 -29.17
C PRO A 61 -56.61 -106.00 -30.39
N ALA A 62 -56.33 -107.31 -30.44
CA ALA A 62 -55.59 -107.92 -31.53
C ALA A 62 -56.43 -107.99 -32.81
N GLU A 63 -57.71 -108.31 -32.69
CA GLU A 63 -58.64 -108.36 -33.82
C GLU A 63 -58.91 -106.96 -34.42
N ALA A 64 -59.13 -105.95 -33.57
CA ALA A 64 -59.33 -104.58 -34.03
C ALA A 64 -58.08 -104.01 -34.73
N LEU A 65 -56.89 -104.34 -34.24
CA LEU A 65 -55.61 -103.95 -34.85
C LEU A 65 -55.40 -104.65 -36.20
N ALA A 66 -55.74 -105.93 -36.31
CA ALA A 66 -55.66 -106.66 -37.59
C ALA A 66 -56.58 -106.02 -38.65
N ARG A 67 -57.83 -105.74 -38.30
CA ARG A 67 -58.80 -105.06 -39.20
C ARG A 67 -58.37 -103.64 -39.56
N PHE A 68 -57.76 -102.90 -38.63
CA PHE A 68 -57.22 -101.55 -38.89
C PHE A 68 -56.12 -101.59 -39.95
N TRP A 69 -55.14 -102.48 -39.80
CA TRP A 69 -54.04 -102.60 -40.77
C TRP A 69 -54.50 -103.12 -42.13
N GLU A 70 -55.49 -104.01 -42.16
CA GLU A 70 -56.13 -104.46 -43.40
C GLU A 70 -56.78 -103.27 -44.13
N THR A 71 -57.61 -102.49 -43.42
CA THR A 71 -58.27 -101.30 -43.96
C THR A 71 -57.27 -100.24 -44.42
N LEU A 72 -56.20 -100.00 -43.66
CA LEU A 72 -55.17 -99.01 -44.00
C LEU A 72 -54.37 -99.43 -45.25
N ARG A 73 -54.01 -100.71 -45.36
CA ARG A 73 -53.33 -101.25 -46.53
C ARG A 73 -54.20 -101.24 -47.77
N GLU A 74 -55.50 -101.44 -47.61
CA GLU A 74 -56.45 -101.36 -48.72
C GLU A 74 -56.63 -99.92 -49.22
N LYS A 75 -56.73 -98.93 -48.31
CA LYS A 75 -56.90 -97.51 -48.65
C LYS A 75 -55.62 -96.81 -49.14
N SER A 76 -54.44 -97.26 -48.72
CA SER A 76 -53.14 -96.67 -49.11
C SER A 76 -52.57 -97.25 -50.41
N ARG A 77 -53.20 -98.28 -50.98
CA ARG A 77 -52.83 -98.81 -52.28
C ARG A 77 -53.23 -97.83 -53.39
N VAL A 78 -52.29 -97.01 -53.84
CA VAL A 78 -52.35 -96.41 -55.18
C VAL A 78 -52.09 -97.54 -56.18
N ARG A 79 -53.13 -98.31 -56.51
CA ARG A 79 -53.11 -99.24 -57.64
C ARG A 79 -53.39 -98.44 -58.90
N ILE A 80 -52.37 -98.25 -59.72
CA ILE A 80 -52.59 -97.99 -61.15
C ILE A 80 -52.87 -99.37 -61.77
N GLU A 81 -53.98 -100.01 -61.44
CA GLU A 81 -54.44 -101.20 -62.16
C GLU A 81 -55.61 -100.76 -63.05
N HIS A 82 -55.28 -100.39 -64.29
CA HIS A 82 -56.28 -100.30 -65.36
C HIS A 82 -56.27 -101.65 -66.10
N PRO A 83 -57.38 -102.41 -66.13
CA PRO A 83 -57.41 -103.79 -66.60
C PRO A 83 -56.98 -104.02 -68.06
N ASP A 84 -56.88 -102.95 -68.86
CA ASP A 84 -56.48 -103.01 -70.28
C ASP A 84 -55.06 -102.47 -70.57
N LEU A 85 -54.20 -102.24 -69.56
CA LEU A 85 -52.85 -101.72 -69.78
C LEU A 85 -51.80 -102.86 -69.83
N PRO A 86 -51.09 -103.06 -70.96
CA PRO A 86 -50.00 -104.03 -71.06
C PRO A 86 -48.91 -103.81 -70.00
N GLN A 87 -48.48 -104.89 -69.34
CA GLN A 87 -47.50 -104.86 -68.25
C GLN A 87 -46.16 -104.21 -68.65
N GLN A 88 -45.81 -104.26 -69.93
CA GLN A 88 -44.63 -103.58 -70.51
C GLN A 88 -44.74 -102.05 -70.46
N LEU A 89 -45.94 -101.49 -70.71
CA LEU A 89 -46.16 -100.03 -70.65
C LEU A 89 -46.19 -99.53 -69.20
N GLN A 90 -46.68 -100.35 -68.27
CA GLN A 90 -46.70 -100.05 -66.85
C GLN A 90 -45.28 -100.00 -66.25
N GLY A 91 -44.40 -100.93 -66.66
CA GLY A 91 -42.98 -100.93 -66.31
C GLY A 91 -42.25 -99.69 -66.84
N ALA A 92 -42.41 -99.38 -68.13
CA ALA A 92 -41.79 -98.21 -68.76
C ALA A 92 -42.26 -96.88 -68.12
N ALA A 93 -43.55 -96.76 -67.77
CA ALA A 93 -44.06 -95.59 -67.08
C ALA A 93 -43.51 -95.46 -65.65
N GLY A 94 -43.37 -96.58 -64.93
CA GLY A 94 -42.76 -96.60 -63.59
C GLY A 94 -41.29 -96.19 -63.60
N GLU A 95 -40.52 -96.67 -64.57
CA GLU A 95 -39.13 -96.27 -64.77
C GLU A 95 -38.99 -94.79 -65.10
N MET A 96 -39.84 -94.25 -65.98
CA MET A 96 -39.83 -92.82 -66.32
C MET A 96 -40.18 -91.93 -65.11
N VAL A 97 -41.19 -92.31 -64.32
CA VAL A 97 -41.56 -91.56 -63.11
C VAL A 97 -40.45 -91.67 -62.05
N SER A 98 -39.80 -92.82 -61.91
CA SER A 98 -38.67 -92.99 -61.00
C SER A 98 -37.47 -92.14 -61.40
N ALA A 99 -37.12 -92.12 -62.69
CA ALA A 99 -36.05 -91.29 -63.23
C ALA A 99 -36.35 -89.79 -63.06
N LEU A 100 -37.59 -89.36 -63.34
CA LEU A 100 -38.03 -87.98 -63.14
C LEU A 100 -37.95 -87.58 -61.66
N TRP A 101 -38.39 -88.47 -60.75
CA TRP A 101 -38.29 -88.25 -59.31
C TRP A 101 -36.84 -88.13 -58.84
N GLN A 102 -35.95 -89.01 -59.30
CA GLN A 102 -34.53 -88.94 -58.97
C GLN A 102 -33.87 -87.65 -59.48
N GLN A 103 -34.19 -87.24 -60.72
CA GLN A 103 -33.70 -85.97 -61.28
C GLN A 103 -34.24 -84.76 -60.51
N ALA A 104 -35.53 -84.74 -60.18
CA ALA A 104 -36.13 -83.67 -59.38
C ALA A 104 -35.50 -83.62 -57.97
N GLN A 105 -35.26 -84.77 -57.35
CA GLN A 105 -34.63 -84.87 -56.04
C GLN A 105 -33.17 -84.40 -56.07
N ALA A 106 -32.41 -84.73 -57.12
CA ALA A 106 -31.04 -84.25 -57.31
C ALA A 106 -31.01 -82.73 -57.52
N ALA A 107 -31.86 -82.18 -58.40
CA ALA A 107 -31.96 -80.74 -58.62
C ALA A 107 -32.40 -79.96 -57.36
N ALA A 108 -33.31 -80.55 -56.56
CA ALA A 108 -33.69 -79.98 -55.26
C ALA A 108 -32.53 -80.00 -54.26
N GLN A 109 -31.70 -81.05 -54.24
CA GLN A 109 -30.51 -81.10 -53.38
C GLN A 109 -29.45 -80.09 -53.81
N ASP A 110 -29.19 -79.97 -55.11
CA ASP A 110 -28.21 -79.03 -55.66
C ASP A 110 -28.63 -77.57 -55.38
N SER A 111 -29.91 -77.23 -55.62
CA SER A 111 -30.42 -75.89 -55.29
C SER A 111 -30.39 -75.59 -53.78
N LEU A 112 -30.64 -76.58 -52.91
CA LEU A 112 -30.50 -76.41 -51.47
C LEU A 112 -29.04 -76.16 -51.06
N VAL A 113 -28.06 -76.81 -51.70
CA VAL A 113 -26.64 -76.54 -51.46
C VAL A 113 -26.28 -75.12 -51.91
N GLN A 114 -26.70 -74.72 -53.11
CA GLN A 114 -26.47 -73.36 -53.63
C GLN A 114 -27.04 -72.29 -52.69
N LEU A 115 -28.31 -72.42 -52.29
CA LEU A 115 -28.95 -71.48 -51.35
C LEU A 115 -28.23 -71.43 -49.99
N ARG A 116 -27.71 -72.57 -49.51
CA ARG A 116 -26.94 -72.60 -48.25
C ARG A 116 -25.61 -71.89 -48.38
N ASP A 117 -24.92 -72.04 -49.50
CA ASP A 117 -23.63 -71.38 -49.74
C ASP A 117 -23.80 -69.88 -49.98
N GLU A 118 -24.84 -69.46 -50.71
CA GLU A 118 -25.23 -68.06 -50.87
C GLU A 118 -25.60 -67.43 -49.51
N ALA A 119 -26.39 -68.12 -48.69
CA ALA A 119 -26.75 -67.63 -47.36
C ALA A 119 -25.51 -67.50 -46.44
N ARG A 120 -24.59 -68.47 -46.48
CA ARG A 120 -23.32 -68.41 -45.75
C ARG A 120 -22.46 -67.24 -46.22
N ALA A 121 -22.36 -67.02 -47.52
CA ALA A 121 -21.61 -65.90 -48.08
C ALA A 121 -22.22 -64.55 -47.67
N ALA A 122 -23.56 -64.44 -47.69
CA ALA A 122 -24.26 -63.24 -47.23
C ALA A 122 -24.06 -62.97 -45.73
N VAL A 123 -24.07 -64.02 -44.89
CA VAL A 123 -23.78 -63.90 -43.45
C VAL A 123 -22.36 -63.43 -43.23
N MET A 124 -21.35 -64.04 -43.88
CA MET A 124 -19.96 -63.60 -43.72
C MET A 124 -19.75 -62.16 -44.21
N ALA A 125 -20.39 -61.76 -45.31
CA ALA A 125 -20.34 -60.38 -45.79
C ALA A 125 -20.98 -59.40 -44.79
N ALA A 126 -22.14 -59.75 -44.22
CA ALA A 126 -22.80 -58.95 -43.20
C ALA A 126 -21.99 -58.84 -41.90
N GLU A 127 -21.39 -59.94 -41.44
CA GLU A 127 -20.49 -59.95 -40.28
C GLU A 127 -19.24 -59.09 -40.53
N GLY A 128 -18.65 -59.16 -41.72
CA GLY A 128 -17.52 -58.30 -42.10
C GLY A 128 -17.89 -56.82 -42.11
N LEU A 129 -19.05 -56.47 -42.67
CA LEU A 129 -19.57 -55.09 -42.63
C LEU A 129 -19.83 -54.63 -41.19
N ALA A 130 -20.43 -55.47 -40.34
CA ALA A 130 -20.69 -55.17 -38.94
C ALA A 130 -19.40 -54.95 -38.15
N GLN A 131 -18.39 -55.81 -38.32
CA GLN A 131 -17.08 -55.64 -37.69
C GLN A 131 -16.40 -54.34 -38.15
N SER A 132 -16.44 -54.03 -39.45
CA SER A 132 -15.87 -52.77 -39.98
C SER A 132 -16.61 -51.53 -39.47
N ALA A 133 -17.93 -51.61 -39.26
CA ALA A 133 -18.72 -50.54 -38.69
C ALA A 133 -18.41 -50.36 -37.20
N GLY A 134 -18.27 -51.46 -36.44
CA GLY A 134 -17.84 -51.46 -35.05
C GLY A 134 -16.46 -50.81 -34.88
N ALA A 135 -15.46 -51.25 -35.67
CA ALA A 135 -14.12 -50.67 -35.61
C ALA A 135 -14.10 -49.16 -35.93
N ARG A 136 -14.95 -48.69 -36.86
CA ARG A 136 -15.10 -47.26 -37.15
C ARG A 136 -15.79 -46.49 -36.03
N ALA A 137 -16.77 -47.10 -35.36
CA ALA A 137 -17.43 -46.51 -34.20
C ALA A 137 -16.45 -46.36 -33.03
N ASP A 138 -15.70 -47.42 -32.71
CA ASP A 138 -14.69 -47.40 -31.64
C ASP A 138 -13.61 -46.34 -31.90
N ALA A 139 -13.13 -46.24 -33.15
CA ALA A 139 -12.16 -45.21 -33.55
C ALA A 139 -12.73 -43.79 -33.44
N ALA A 140 -14.00 -43.59 -33.81
CA ALA A 140 -14.67 -42.30 -33.69
C ALA A 140 -14.91 -41.91 -32.22
N GLU A 141 -15.27 -42.86 -31.37
CA GLU A 141 -15.43 -42.64 -29.92
C GLU A 141 -14.10 -42.30 -29.26
N ALA A 142 -13.01 -42.98 -29.63
CA ALA A 142 -11.67 -42.66 -29.15
C ALA A 142 -11.24 -41.24 -29.57
N ALA A 143 -11.43 -40.88 -30.84
CA ALA A 143 -11.11 -39.54 -31.36
C ALA A 143 -11.97 -38.43 -30.70
N LEU A 144 -13.23 -38.73 -30.40
CA LEU A 144 -14.12 -37.82 -29.69
C LEU A 144 -13.71 -37.68 -28.21
N GLY A 145 -13.22 -38.74 -27.59
CA GLY A 145 -12.60 -38.72 -26.27
C GLY A 145 -11.38 -37.79 -26.23
N THR A 146 -10.42 -37.98 -27.14
CA THR A 146 -9.23 -37.13 -27.21
C THR A 146 -9.57 -35.67 -27.46
N ALA A 147 -10.50 -35.39 -28.38
CA ALA A 147 -10.93 -34.01 -28.66
C ALA A 147 -11.61 -33.35 -27.45
N ARG A 148 -12.37 -34.11 -26.65
CA ARG A 148 -12.98 -33.60 -25.40
C ARG A 148 -11.93 -33.29 -24.35
N ASP A 149 -10.91 -34.11 -24.21
CA ASP A 149 -9.84 -33.88 -23.25
C ASP A 149 -8.95 -32.69 -23.66
N GLU A 150 -8.67 -32.54 -24.95
CA GLU A 150 -8.02 -31.33 -25.49
C GLU A 150 -8.85 -30.06 -25.27
N LEU A 151 -10.18 -30.14 -25.47
CA LEU A 151 -11.08 -29.02 -25.20
C LEU A 151 -11.11 -28.65 -23.71
N ARG A 152 -11.08 -29.64 -22.81
CA ARG A 152 -10.98 -29.39 -21.36
C ARG A 152 -9.65 -28.74 -21.00
N ALA A 153 -8.54 -29.29 -21.47
CA ALA A 153 -7.20 -28.76 -21.21
C ALA A 153 -7.02 -27.32 -21.75
N THR A 154 -7.59 -27.02 -22.92
CA THR A 154 -7.59 -25.65 -23.46
C THR A 154 -8.51 -24.73 -22.68
N GLY A 155 -9.67 -25.20 -22.21
CA GLY A 155 -10.56 -24.46 -21.32
C GLY A 155 -9.89 -24.10 -20.00
N GLU A 156 -9.19 -25.04 -19.36
CA GLU A 156 -8.42 -24.81 -18.13
C GLU A 156 -7.33 -23.74 -18.34
N LYS A 157 -6.52 -23.87 -19.40
CA LYS A 157 -5.51 -22.86 -19.75
C LYS A 157 -6.13 -21.47 -20.00
N LEU A 158 -7.29 -21.41 -20.64
CA LEU A 158 -7.99 -20.15 -20.89
C LEU A 158 -8.43 -19.50 -19.58
N THR A 159 -8.97 -20.29 -18.65
CA THR A 159 -9.36 -19.76 -17.32
C THR A 159 -8.15 -19.31 -16.49
N GLU A 160 -7.03 -20.03 -16.58
CA GLU A 160 -5.76 -19.64 -15.95
C GLU A 160 -5.25 -18.31 -16.51
N LEU A 161 -5.13 -18.19 -17.83
CA LEU A 161 -4.73 -16.95 -18.51
C LEU A 161 -5.68 -15.78 -18.22
N GLN A 162 -6.99 -16.02 -18.10
CA GLN A 162 -7.94 -14.99 -17.69
C GLN A 162 -7.69 -14.51 -16.26
N SER A 163 -7.36 -15.43 -15.34
CA SER A 163 -7.04 -15.09 -13.96
C SER A 163 -5.73 -14.29 -13.85
N GLU A 164 -4.71 -14.68 -14.63
CA GLU A 164 -3.44 -13.95 -14.72
C GLU A 164 -3.63 -12.56 -15.31
N LEU A 165 -4.43 -12.43 -16.37
CA LEU A 165 -4.75 -11.14 -16.98
C LEU A 165 -5.49 -10.23 -15.99
N ALA A 166 -6.48 -10.76 -15.27
CA ALA A 166 -7.20 -10.00 -14.25
C ALA A 166 -6.27 -9.53 -13.12
N ARG A 167 -5.33 -10.39 -12.69
CA ARG A 167 -4.31 -10.03 -11.71
C ARG A 167 -3.38 -8.94 -12.24
N ALA A 168 -2.84 -9.09 -13.44
CA ALA A 168 -1.96 -8.11 -14.07
C ALA A 168 -2.65 -6.74 -14.25
N GLN A 169 -3.92 -6.74 -14.67
CA GLN A 169 -4.74 -5.53 -14.74
C GLN A 169 -4.92 -4.88 -13.36
N GLY A 170 -5.17 -5.70 -12.33
CA GLY A 170 -5.20 -5.24 -10.94
C GLY A 170 -3.90 -4.57 -10.52
N GLU A 171 -2.76 -5.19 -10.79
CA GLU A 171 -1.42 -4.66 -10.48
C GLU A 171 -1.15 -3.34 -11.22
N VAL A 172 -1.48 -3.25 -12.52
CA VAL A 172 -1.35 -2.01 -13.32
C VAL A 172 -2.21 -0.89 -12.74
N THR A 173 -3.48 -1.15 -12.38
CA THR A 173 -4.34 -0.13 -11.77
C THR A 173 -3.84 0.33 -10.41
N ALA A 174 -3.28 -0.58 -9.60
CA ALA A 174 -2.68 -0.25 -8.32
C ALA A 174 -1.41 0.62 -8.49
N GLN A 175 -0.54 0.26 -9.43
CA GLN A 175 0.65 1.04 -9.76
C GLN A 175 0.28 2.43 -10.29
N GLN A 176 -0.73 2.53 -11.16
CA GLN A 176 -1.20 3.82 -11.66
C GLN A 176 -1.68 4.73 -10.52
N ARG A 177 -2.47 4.19 -9.58
CA ARG A 177 -2.89 4.95 -8.39
C ARG A 177 -1.71 5.42 -7.54
N GLN A 178 -0.66 4.60 -7.40
CA GLN A 178 0.55 5.00 -6.68
C GLN A 178 1.31 6.11 -7.41
N VAL A 179 1.42 6.03 -8.74
CA VAL A 179 2.04 7.08 -9.57
C VAL A 179 1.26 8.38 -9.45
N ASP A 180 -0.06 8.33 -9.54
CA ASP A 180 -0.92 9.52 -9.43
C ASP A 180 -0.79 10.15 -8.03
N ALA A 181 -0.83 9.33 -6.97
CA ALA A 181 -0.64 9.80 -5.60
C ALA A 181 0.75 10.43 -5.38
N ALA A 182 1.81 9.80 -5.91
CA ALA A 182 3.17 10.34 -5.85
C ALA A 182 3.32 11.65 -6.65
N ALA A 183 2.62 11.77 -7.79
CA ALA A 183 2.61 12.98 -8.59
C ALA A 183 1.96 14.15 -7.83
N VAL A 184 0.83 13.90 -7.16
CA VAL A 184 0.17 14.88 -6.28
C VAL A 184 1.08 15.28 -5.12
N GLN A 185 1.66 14.32 -4.40
CA GLN A 185 2.60 14.62 -3.31
C GLN A 185 3.80 15.45 -3.78
N ARG A 186 4.37 15.13 -4.94
CA ARG A 186 5.46 15.91 -5.54
C ARG A 186 5.02 17.35 -5.83
N GLN A 187 3.81 17.53 -6.35
CA GLN A 187 3.26 18.86 -6.63
C GLN A 187 3.04 19.67 -5.35
N GLU A 188 2.52 19.04 -4.30
CA GLU A 188 2.35 19.66 -2.98
C GLU A 188 3.69 20.06 -2.36
N LEU A 189 4.68 19.17 -2.38
CA LEU A 189 6.03 19.46 -1.90
C LEU A 189 6.69 20.60 -2.69
N GLN A 190 6.52 20.62 -4.01
CA GLN A 190 7.05 21.71 -4.84
C GLN A 190 6.37 23.05 -4.51
N ALA A 191 5.05 23.05 -4.31
CA ALA A 191 4.31 24.24 -3.91
C ALA A 191 4.76 24.74 -2.53
N ALA A 192 4.93 23.83 -1.56
CA ALA A 192 5.44 24.15 -0.24
C ALA A 192 6.88 24.71 -0.28
N LEU A 193 7.76 24.12 -1.11
CA LEU A 193 9.11 24.62 -1.32
C LEU A 193 9.10 26.04 -1.89
N ASN A 194 8.31 26.28 -2.93
CA ASN A 194 8.19 27.61 -3.55
C ASN A 194 7.66 28.64 -2.54
N ALA A 195 6.62 28.29 -1.78
CA ALA A 195 6.07 29.16 -0.74
C ALA A 195 7.09 29.48 0.35
N ALA A 196 7.88 28.48 0.79
CA ALA A 196 8.95 28.68 1.77
C ALA A 196 10.10 29.53 1.22
N GLN A 197 10.45 29.38 -0.07
CA GLN A 197 11.43 30.23 -0.73
C GLN A 197 10.95 31.68 -0.79
N GLU A 198 9.68 31.91 -1.15
CA GLU A 198 9.08 33.25 -1.16
C GLU A 198 8.99 33.89 0.23
N SER A 199 8.64 33.13 1.27
CA SER A 199 8.64 33.67 2.63
C SER A 199 10.04 34.01 3.10
N PHE A 200 11.01 33.13 2.83
CA PHE A 200 12.41 33.35 3.19
C PHE A 200 13.02 34.56 2.47
N THR A 201 12.74 34.75 1.17
CA THR A 201 13.22 35.94 0.46
C THR A 201 12.61 37.22 1.01
N ARG A 202 11.31 37.22 1.33
CA ARG A 202 10.65 38.36 2.00
C ARG A 202 11.26 38.66 3.37
N GLU A 203 11.49 37.64 4.20
CA GLU A 203 12.13 37.81 5.51
C GLU A 203 13.56 38.35 5.37
N LEU A 204 14.33 37.85 4.41
CA LEU A 204 15.69 38.32 4.13
C LEU A 204 15.70 39.79 3.67
N GLU A 205 14.76 40.19 2.83
CA GLU A 205 14.60 41.58 2.40
C GLU A 205 14.20 42.49 3.57
N GLN A 206 13.28 42.05 4.43
CA GLN A 206 12.90 42.77 5.64
C GLN A 206 14.08 42.94 6.60
N GLN A 207 14.87 41.88 6.82
CA GLN A 207 16.07 41.95 7.65
C GLN A 207 17.12 42.90 7.05
N ARG A 208 17.33 42.86 5.73
CA ARG A 208 18.23 43.80 5.03
C ARG A 208 17.76 45.25 5.16
N ALA A 209 16.46 45.50 5.02
CA ALA A 209 15.90 46.83 5.19
C ALA A 209 16.05 47.33 6.63
N ALA A 210 15.75 46.48 7.62
CA ALA A 210 15.92 46.80 9.04
C ALA A 210 17.39 47.09 9.39
N ALA A 211 18.32 46.27 8.87
CA ALA A 211 19.76 46.49 9.05
C ALA A 211 20.23 47.82 8.45
N ARG A 212 19.80 48.16 7.22
CA ARG A 212 20.11 49.45 6.59
C ARG A 212 19.62 50.62 7.44
N VAL A 213 18.38 50.57 7.92
CA VAL A 213 17.82 51.62 8.77
C VAL A 213 18.58 51.74 10.09
N ALA A 214 19.02 50.62 10.68
CA ALA A 214 19.85 50.64 11.89
C ALA A 214 21.23 51.25 11.63
N GLU A 215 21.89 50.86 10.52
CA GLU A 215 23.16 51.45 10.08
C GLU A 215 23.04 52.96 9.84
N GLU A 216 21.98 53.42 9.18
CA GLU A 216 21.72 54.85 8.95
C GLU A 216 21.52 55.61 10.27
N ARG A 217 20.77 55.04 11.22
CA ARG A 217 20.60 55.63 12.56
C ARG A 217 21.92 55.72 13.29
N HIS A 218 22.70 54.63 13.34
CA HIS A 218 24.01 54.61 13.98
C HIS A 218 25.00 55.58 13.32
N ALA A 219 25.01 55.69 11.99
CA ALA A 219 25.81 56.68 11.29
C ALA A 219 25.37 58.11 11.63
N GLY A 220 24.06 58.36 11.77
CA GLY A 220 23.51 59.63 12.22
C GLY A 220 23.90 59.98 13.66
N GLU A 221 23.78 59.03 14.58
CA GLU A 221 24.20 59.16 15.98
C GLU A 221 25.71 59.42 16.08
N MET A 222 26.53 58.68 15.34
CA MET A 222 27.98 58.86 15.28
C MET A 222 28.34 60.28 14.81
N LYS A 223 27.69 60.77 13.75
CA LYS A 223 27.88 62.16 13.29
C LYS A 223 27.52 63.18 14.36
N ARG A 224 26.42 62.98 15.08
CA ARG A 224 26.01 63.87 16.19
C ARG A 224 27.06 63.86 17.31
N VAL A 225 27.49 62.68 17.75
CA VAL A 225 28.53 62.54 18.78
C VAL A 225 29.83 63.20 18.35
N LEU A 226 30.26 63.03 17.09
CA LEU A 226 31.47 63.70 16.57
C LEU A 226 31.33 65.23 16.61
N LEU A 227 30.18 65.78 16.20
CA LEU A 227 29.91 67.22 16.28
C LEU A 227 29.90 67.72 17.72
N ASP A 228 29.34 66.95 18.65
CA ASP A 228 29.33 67.30 20.08
C ASP A 228 30.75 67.25 20.66
N VAL A 229 31.57 66.25 20.29
CA VAL A 229 33.00 66.22 20.64
C VAL A 229 33.75 67.44 20.09
N ASP A 230 33.49 67.86 18.85
CA ASP A 230 34.14 69.04 18.27
C ASP A 230 33.67 70.35 18.94
N ARG A 231 32.39 70.44 19.31
CA ARG A 231 31.86 71.55 20.12
C ARG A 231 32.53 71.61 21.49
N GLU A 232 32.62 70.48 22.18
CA GLU A 232 33.29 70.38 23.48
C GLU A 232 34.78 70.72 23.39
N ARG A 233 35.47 70.28 22.34
CA ARG A 233 36.86 70.69 22.05
C ARG A 233 36.97 72.20 21.83
N GLY A 234 36.03 72.79 21.08
CA GLY A 234 35.98 74.23 20.87
C GLY A 234 35.74 75.00 22.16
N ASN A 235 34.82 74.55 23.00
CA ASN A 235 34.53 75.12 24.32
C ASN A 235 35.72 74.99 25.27
N ALA A 236 36.35 73.82 25.32
CA ALA A 236 37.57 73.59 26.09
C ALA A 236 38.71 74.51 25.63
N GLY A 237 38.86 74.72 24.31
CA GLY A 237 39.83 75.66 23.77
C GLY A 237 39.55 77.12 24.14
N LYS A 238 38.27 77.55 24.19
CA LYS A 238 37.89 78.89 24.68
C LYS A 238 38.19 79.05 26.17
N LEU A 239 37.76 78.09 26.99
CA LEU A 239 38.04 78.08 28.43
C LEU A 239 39.55 78.08 28.71
N GLN A 240 40.34 77.35 27.92
CA GLN A 240 41.80 77.37 28.05
C GLN A 240 42.37 78.77 27.76
N LYS A 241 41.89 79.46 26.72
CA LYS A 241 42.30 80.85 26.42
C LYS A 241 41.89 81.82 27.52
N GLU A 242 40.68 81.68 28.07
CA GLU A 242 40.22 82.49 29.21
C GLU A 242 41.09 82.25 30.44
N VAL A 243 41.43 81.00 30.75
CA VAL A 243 42.37 80.67 31.84
C VAL A 243 43.75 81.27 31.58
N GLU A 244 44.28 81.19 30.36
CA GLU A 244 45.55 81.81 29.98
C GLU A 244 45.49 83.35 30.08
N GLN A 245 44.38 83.97 29.68
CA GLN A 245 44.15 85.40 29.82
C GLN A 245 44.10 85.80 31.30
N MET A 246 43.31 85.12 32.13
CA MET A 246 43.25 85.36 33.58
C MET A 246 44.62 85.17 34.24
N ARG A 247 45.41 84.19 33.79
CA ARG A 247 46.80 84.01 34.24
C ARG A 247 47.70 85.19 33.83
N ARG A 248 47.56 85.73 32.63
CA ARG A 248 48.30 86.92 32.17
C ARG A 248 47.88 88.17 32.94
N GLU A 249 46.59 88.37 33.15
CA GLU A 249 46.05 89.50 33.90
C GLU A 249 46.49 89.46 35.37
N THR A 250 46.38 88.30 36.02
CA THR A 250 46.87 88.12 37.40
C THR A 250 48.38 88.31 37.51
N ALA A 251 49.17 87.81 36.55
CA ALA A 251 50.61 88.05 36.49
C ALA A 251 50.91 89.56 36.31
N GLY A 252 50.21 90.24 35.41
CA GLY A 252 50.34 91.68 35.18
C GLY A 252 49.94 92.52 36.40
N GLN A 253 48.86 92.15 37.09
CA GLN A 253 48.44 92.76 38.35
C GLN A 253 49.50 92.55 39.44
N ALA A 254 50.05 91.34 39.57
CA ALA A 254 51.12 91.05 40.52
C ALA A 254 52.39 91.87 40.22
N GLU A 255 52.76 92.06 38.95
CA GLU A 255 53.86 92.93 38.55
C GLU A 255 53.58 94.40 38.84
N ALA A 256 52.37 94.89 38.56
CA ALA A 256 51.96 96.25 38.87
C ALA A 256 51.99 96.52 40.39
N GLN A 257 51.45 95.59 41.20
CA GLN A 257 51.53 95.64 42.65
C GLN A 257 52.98 95.62 43.15
N ARG A 258 53.86 94.79 42.56
CA ARG A 258 55.30 94.80 42.87
C ARG A 258 55.93 96.16 42.57
N ARG A 259 55.63 96.77 41.42
CA ARG A 259 56.13 98.11 41.06
C ARG A 259 55.62 99.18 42.02
N GLU A 260 54.34 99.13 42.40
CA GLU A 260 53.75 100.05 43.37
C GLU A 260 54.36 99.88 44.76
N LEU A 261 54.59 98.64 45.22
CA LEU A 261 55.29 98.34 46.46
C LEU A 261 56.72 98.88 46.43
N LEU A 262 57.46 98.67 45.34
CA LEU A 262 58.81 99.23 45.16
C LEU A 262 58.80 100.76 45.17
N ALA A 263 57.84 101.40 44.50
CA ALA A 263 57.70 102.86 44.50
C ALA A 263 57.35 103.41 45.90
N ARG A 264 56.42 102.75 46.62
CA ARG A 264 56.12 103.07 48.02
C ARG A 264 57.33 102.86 48.92
N GLN A 265 58.12 101.81 48.69
CA GLN A 265 59.34 101.55 49.43
C GLN A 265 60.39 102.64 49.19
N GLN A 266 60.59 103.06 47.94
CA GLN A 266 61.44 104.21 47.60
C GLN A 266 60.95 105.51 48.25
N GLN A 267 59.62 105.76 48.29
CA GLN A 267 59.05 106.90 49.00
C GLN A 267 59.30 106.85 50.51
N LEU A 268 59.15 105.67 51.13
CA LEU A 268 59.48 105.47 52.54
C LEU A 268 60.96 105.71 52.81
N ASP A 269 61.85 105.23 51.94
CA ASP A 269 63.30 105.44 52.09
C ASP A 269 63.69 106.92 51.89
N ALA A 270 63.07 107.63 50.94
CA ALA A 270 63.24 109.07 50.77
C ALA A 270 62.71 109.87 51.98
N LEU A 271 61.57 109.48 52.57
CA LEU A 271 61.04 110.08 53.80
C LEU A 271 61.93 109.79 55.00
N ARG A 272 62.48 108.56 55.12
CA ARG A 272 63.47 108.21 56.14
C ARG A 272 64.73 109.05 56.01
N GLN A 273 65.24 109.23 54.79
CA GLN A 273 66.39 110.11 54.54
C GLN A 273 66.07 111.55 54.95
N ARG A 274 64.91 112.10 54.58
CA ARG A 274 64.47 113.44 55.01
C ARG A 274 64.32 113.54 56.53
N ASN A 275 63.80 112.51 57.19
CA ASN A 275 63.74 112.47 58.65
C ASN A 275 65.15 112.46 59.24
N GLY A 276 66.08 111.68 58.69
CA GLY A 276 67.49 111.70 59.09
C GLY A 276 68.15 113.06 58.86
N GLU A 277 67.85 113.75 57.75
CA GLU A 277 68.30 115.12 57.49
C GLU A 277 67.70 116.12 58.49
N LEU A 278 66.42 115.99 58.83
CA LEU A 278 65.75 116.83 59.83
C LEU A 278 66.26 116.56 61.25
N GLU A 279 66.48 115.29 61.61
CA GLU A 279 67.12 114.89 62.86
C GLU A 279 68.55 115.43 62.94
N GLY A 280 69.30 115.38 61.83
CA GLY A 280 70.62 116.00 61.70
C GLY A 280 70.57 117.52 61.90
N ARG A 281 69.64 118.22 61.26
CA ARG A 281 69.41 119.66 61.48
C ARG A 281 68.97 119.97 62.91
N ALA A 282 68.13 119.13 63.52
CA ALA A 282 67.71 119.29 64.90
C ALA A 282 68.88 119.07 65.87
N ALA A 283 69.75 118.08 65.61
CA ALA A 283 70.97 117.84 66.35
C ALA A 283 71.96 119.01 66.20
N GLU A 284 72.11 119.57 65.00
CA GLU A 284 72.88 120.79 64.76
C GLU A 284 72.30 121.99 65.51
N LEU A 285 70.98 122.21 65.45
CA LEU A 285 70.31 123.29 66.19
C LEU A 285 70.43 123.10 67.71
N LEU A 286 70.34 121.87 68.22
CA LEU A 286 70.59 121.56 69.63
C LEU A 286 72.06 121.78 70.00
N GLY A 287 72.99 121.41 69.12
CA GLY A 287 74.42 121.68 69.29
C GLY A 287 74.74 123.18 69.28
N GLN A 288 74.11 123.95 68.38
CA GLN A 288 74.18 125.41 68.33
C GLN A 288 73.57 126.03 69.59
N ARG A 289 72.42 125.52 70.06
CA ARG A 289 71.82 125.91 71.34
C ARG A 289 72.77 125.64 72.50
N ASP A 290 73.43 124.49 72.54
CA ASP A 290 74.37 124.14 73.61
C ASP A 290 75.63 125.00 73.59
N LEU A 291 76.13 125.34 72.41
CA LEU A 291 77.19 126.33 72.24
C LEU A 291 76.75 127.71 72.74
N GLN A 292 75.58 128.19 72.33
CA GLN A 292 75.00 129.44 72.81
C GLN A 292 74.73 129.43 74.31
N ALA A 293 74.29 128.30 74.88
CA ALA A 293 74.09 128.14 76.31
C ALA A 293 75.43 128.19 77.07
N ARG A 294 76.49 127.55 76.55
CA ARG A 294 77.85 127.65 77.09
C ARG A 294 78.42 129.05 76.97
N GLU A 295 78.16 129.76 75.88
CA GLU A 295 78.55 131.16 75.69
C GLU A 295 77.82 132.07 76.68
N LEU A 296 76.51 131.88 76.88
CA LEU A 296 75.73 132.59 77.88
C LEU A 296 76.19 132.30 79.32
N ASP A 297 76.51 131.04 79.64
CA ASP A 297 77.05 130.68 80.95
C ASP A 297 78.47 131.23 81.14
N SER A 298 79.29 131.29 80.09
CA SER A 298 80.60 131.94 80.15
C SER A 298 80.49 133.47 80.34
N MET A 299 79.48 134.11 79.75
CA MET A 299 79.17 135.53 79.98
C MET A 299 78.61 135.75 81.39
N ARG A 300 77.80 134.83 81.92
CA ARG A 300 77.32 134.87 83.31
C ARG A 300 78.46 134.68 84.31
N GLN A 301 79.38 133.75 84.07
CA GLN A 301 80.57 133.55 84.91
C GLN A 301 81.52 134.76 84.90
N ARG A 302 81.62 135.48 83.77
CA ARG A 302 82.36 136.76 83.69
C ARG A 302 81.66 137.90 84.45
N MET A 303 80.33 137.90 84.52
CA MET A 303 79.54 138.88 85.28
C MET A 303 79.54 138.61 86.80
N VAL A 304 79.76 137.37 87.23
CA VAL A 304 79.85 136.98 88.66
C VAL A 304 81.21 137.33 89.30
N ALA A 305 82.26 137.58 88.51
CA ALA A 305 83.58 137.98 89.01
C ALA A 305 83.72 139.48 89.35
N ALA A 306 82.70 140.31 89.09
CA ALA A 306 82.76 141.76 89.26
C ALA A 306 81.49 142.35 89.92
N ALA A 307 81.15 141.94 91.15
CA ALA A 307 80.29 142.71 92.07
C ALA A 307 80.32 142.14 93.52
N PRO A 308 80.20 142.98 94.57
CA PRO A 308 80.32 142.57 95.98
C PRO A 308 79.01 142.11 96.64
N ARG A 309 79.19 141.43 97.79
CA ARG A 309 78.21 140.72 98.65
C ARG A 309 77.07 141.58 99.24
N ARG A 310 75.85 141.02 99.27
CA ARG A 310 74.76 141.11 100.30
C ARG A 310 73.71 140.01 99.98
N ALA A 311 73.51 138.98 100.81
CA ALA A 311 72.66 138.86 102.02
C ALA A 311 71.13 138.69 101.76
N SER A 312 70.57 137.58 102.31
CA SER A 312 69.15 137.30 102.69
C SER A 312 68.11 137.16 101.55
N SER A 313 66.98 136.44 101.61
CA SER A 313 66.35 135.49 102.54
C SER A 313 65.05 134.94 101.89
N ALA A 314 64.83 133.63 102.01
CA ALA A 314 63.57 132.89 102.28
C ALA A 314 62.30 132.96 101.38
N ARG A 315 61.73 131.72 101.21
CA ARG A 315 60.30 131.32 101.38
C ARG A 315 59.28 131.80 100.32
N THR A 316 58.25 131.07 99.88
CA THR A 316 57.58 129.79 100.27
C THR A 316 56.60 129.39 99.13
N ALA A 317 56.22 128.10 99.06
CA ALA A 317 54.84 127.57 98.83
C ALA A 317 54.13 127.87 97.49
N GLN A 318 53.23 127.05 96.92
CA GLN A 318 52.51 125.84 97.38
C GLN A 318 51.75 125.21 96.17
N ARG A 319 51.56 123.88 96.27
CA ARG A 319 50.35 123.08 95.95
C ARG A 319 49.71 123.12 94.55
N SER A 320 49.76 122.02 93.78
CA SER A 320 48.85 120.83 93.79
C SER A 320 47.69 120.97 92.76
N PRO A 321 46.77 119.98 92.55
CA PRO A 321 46.94 118.86 91.62
C PRO A 321 45.68 118.56 90.73
N ALA A 322 45.73 117.44 90.00
CA ALA A 322 44.64 116.46 89.71
C ALA A 322 43.83 116.48 88.38
N LYS A 323 43.79 115.28 87.76
CA LYS A 323 42.61 114.43 87.37
C LYS A 323 41.88 114.54 86.00
N LYS A 324 41.60 113.32 85.48
CA LYS A 324 40.40 112.75 84.79
C LYS A 324 40.27 112.93 83.26
N ALA A 325 40.16 111.82 82.48
CA ALA A 325 38.96 111.06 82.03
C ALA A 325 38.28 111.75 80.81
N SER A 326 37.72 111.17 79.73
CA SER A 326 36.96 109.93 79.47
C SER A 326 36.46 109.96 77.99
N LYS A 327 36.56 108.86 77.19
CA LYS A 327 35.45 108.15 76.50
C LYS A 327 35.01 108.69 75.07
N PRO A 328 34.05 108.10 74.31
CA PRO A 328 34.30 107.42 73.02
C PRO A 328 33.37 107.79 71.80
N ALA A 329 33.70 107.28 70.60
CA ALA A 329 32.87 106.89 69.42
C ALA A 329 31.81 107.88 68.83
N PRO A 330 31.23 107.67 67.61
CA PRO A 330 31.18 106.47 66.75
C PRO A 330 32.05 106.50 65.48
#